data_AF-A0A4V2YHV0-F1
#
_entry.id   AF-A0A4V2YHV0-F1
#
_cell.length_a   1.000
_cell.length_b   1.000
_cell.length_c   1.000
_cell.angle_alpha   90.00
_cell.angle_beta   90.00
_cell.angle_gamma   90.00
#
_symmetry.space_group_name_H-M   'P 1'
#
loop_
_entity.id
_entity.type
_entity.pdbx_description
1 polymer ?
#
loop_
_entity_poly.entity_id
_entity_poly.type
_entity_poly.pdbx_seq_one_letter_code
_entity_poly.pdbx_strand_id
1 'polypeptide(L)'
;MAGNSPSPRRTGARALSRNAGRSRDARLFRGGAGLAALAVAGSLTASCQLSPFDDGGKEGSGPPPAPAATGPVGPTTAGDRYVPGDGNGGYDVQHYALKLKITPNGPAQLDGTATITAVATERLARFNLDLTGLEVSSITVDGAPARQQRGGSELEVTPAKALEKGAKFTTVVAYSGTPEPVSDPVLGTYGWIRTPDGVFVACQPSGAHTWFPSNDHPSDKATFDFELTVPPGLTAIANGEPETPPTGSGGDPGLPGGPPSLPGAPPGLPSGPPTEP
;
A
#
# COMPACT_ATOMS: atom_id res chain seq x y z
N MET A 1 -25.15 41.38 49.52
CA MET A 1 -23.79 41.77 49.94
C MET A 1 -22.87 41.41 48.77
N ALA A 2 -22.67 42.29 47.79
CA ALA A 2 -21.67 43.38 47.76
C ALA A 2 -20.24 42.80 47.84
N GLY A 3 -19.53 42.69 46.72
CA GLY A 3 -18.41 43.58 46.35
C GLY A 3 -17.08 42.97 46.84
N ASN A 4 -15.90 43.09 46.24
CA ASN A 4 -15.38 44.06 45.29
C ASN A 4 -14.01 43.51 44.79
N SER A 5 -13.64 43.77 43.54
CA SER A 5 -12.23 43.71 43.08
C SER A 5 -11.36 44.76 43.80
N PRO A 6 -10.01 44.67 43.73
CA PRO A 6 -9.33 45.41 42.66
C PRO A 6 -8.01 44.80 42.14
N SER A 7 -7.74 44.96 40.83
CA SER A 7 -6.38 45.14 40.29
C SER A 7 -5.90 46.59 40.54
N PRO A 8 -4.59 46.92 40.48
CA PRO A 8 -4.09 47.56 39.24
C PRO A 8 -2.55 47.48 38.96
N ARG A 9 -2.18 48.04 37.78
CA ARG A 9 -0.87 48.50 37.23
C ARG A 9 -0.08 47.46 36.42
N ARG A 10 0.16 47.53 35.10
CA ARG A 10 0.28 48.57 34.03
C ARG A 10 1.60 49.36 34.01
N THR A 11 2.48 49.02 33.04
CA THR A 11 3.45 49.87 32.27
C THR A 11 4.29 48.94 31.38
N GLY A 12 4.66 49.16 30.10
CA GLY A 12 4.45 50.17 29.05
C GLY A 12 4.92 49.53 27.71
N ALA A 13 4.21 49.68 26.59
CA ALA A 13 4.35 50.71 25.55
C ALA A 13 5.72 50.78 24.84
N ARG A 14 5.78 50.37 23.56
CA ARG A 14 6.25 51.21 22.45
C ARG A 14 5.92 50.63 21.08
N ALA A 15 5.37 51.49 20.23
CA ALA A 15 5.18 51.33 18.79
C ALA A 15 6.19 52.23 18.02
N LEU A 16 6.10 52.16 16.68
CA LEU A 16 6.81 52.93 15.62
C LEU A 16 8.12 52.23 15.16
N SER A 17 8.46 52.11 13.88
CA SER A 17 8.13 52.94 12.71
C SER A 17 8.35 52.18 11.39
N ARG A 18 7.68 52.68 10.35
CA ARG A 18 7.81 52.39 8.91
C ARG A 18 9.26 52.58 8.41
N ASN A 19 9.66 51.87 7.34
CA ASN A 19 9.95 52.57 6.08
C ASN A 19 9.89 51.67 4.84
N ALA A 20 9.39 52.27 3.76
CA ALA A 20 9.37 51.75 2.40
C ALA A 20 10.67 52.13 1.67
N GLY A 21 11.07 51.33 0.69
CA GLY A 21 12.13 51.63 -0.26
C GLY A 21 11.96 50.79 -1.53
N ARG A 22 11.82 51.46 -2.66
CA ARG A 22 11.28 51.01 -3.95
C ARG A 22 12.31 51.35 -5.04
N SER A 23 12.61 50.42 -5.95
CA SER A 23 12.94 50.67 -7.40
C SER A 23 13.21 49.30 -8.07
N ARG A 24 12.42 48.86 -9.07
CA ARG A 24 12.51 49.11 -10.53
C ARG A 24 13.80 48.51 -11.11
N ASP A 25 13.73 47.51 -11.99
CA ASP A 25 13.44 47.73 -13.41
C ASP A 25 12.62 46.64 -14.13
N ALA A 26 11.95 47.11 -15.18
CA ALA A 26 11.04 46.42 -16.08
C ALA A 26 11.66 46.23 -17.47
N ARG A 27 11.21 45.19 -18.19
CA ARG A 27 10.93 45.15 -19.66
C ARG A 27 10.40 43.74 -19.97
N LEU A 28 9.09 43.53 -20.15
CA LEU A 28 8.26 43.73 -21.37
C LEU A 28 8.62 42.81 -22.54
N PHE A 29 7.72 41.86 -22.85
CA PHE A 29 7.17 41.56 -24.20
C PHE A 29 5.98 40.58 -24.01
N ARG A 30 4.75 41.08 -23.85
CA ARG A 30 3.68 41.20 -24.87
C ARG A 30 3.27 39.87 -25.54
N GLY A 31 2.12 39.36 -25.11
CA GLY A 31 1.30 38.42 -25.88
C GLY A 31 0.36 39.13 -26.86
N GLY A 32 -0.27 38.33 -27.73
CA GLY A 32 -1.33 38.77 -28.64
C GLY A 32 -1.88 37.59 -29.43
N ALA A 33 -3.18 37.34 -29.26
CA ALA A 33 -3.95 36.20 -29.72
C ALA A 33 -4.23 36.19 -31.24
N GLY A 34 -4.59 35.01 -31.76
CA GLY A 34 -5.22 34.85 -33.06
C GLY A 34 -6.17 33.64 -33.06
N LEU A 35 -7.48 33.89 -33.01
CA LEU A 35 -8.52 32.95 -33.43
C LEU A 35 -8.49 32.84 -34.95
N ALA A 36 -8.62 31.61 -35.48
CA ALA A 36 -9.26 31.38 -36.78
C ALA A 36 -9.87 29.97 -36.81
N ALA A 37 -11.19 29.90 -36.86
CA ALA A 37 -11.94 28.70 -37.21
C ALA A 37 -11.98 28.57 -38.74
N LEU A 38 -11.76 27.36 -39.27
CA LEU A 38 -12.20 26.99 -40.61
C LEU A 38 -12.58 25.50 -40.61
N ALA A 39 -13.87 25.23 -40.78
CA ALA A 39 -14.38 23.90 -41.10
C ALA A 39 -14.34 23.71 -42.61
N VAL A 40 -13.79 22.58 -43.08
CA VAL A 40 -14.06 22.04 -44.42
C VAL A 40 -14.21 20.53 -44.30
N ALA A 41 -15.40 20.05 -44.66
CA ALA A 41 -15.72 18.64 -44.86
C ALA A 41 -15.07 18.14 -46.17
N GLY A 42 -14.64 16.87 -46.20
CA GLY A 42 -14.14 16.23 -47.40
C GLY A 42 -13.82 14.76 -47.18
N SER A 43 -14.81 13.89 -47.38
CA SER A 43 -14.63 12.46 -47.60
C SER A 43 -14.02 12.21 -48.99
N LEU A 44 -13.15 11.19 -49.12
CA LEU A 44 -13.17 10.12 -50.15
C LEU A 44 -11.75 9.57 -50.44
N THR A 45 -11.60 8.27 -50.14
CA THR A 45 -10.95 7.20 -50.91
C THR A 45 -9.64 7.45 -51.67
N ALA A 46 -8.64 6.62 -51.38
CA ALA A 46 -7.92 5.74 -52.32
C ALA A 46 -6.53 5.41 -51.72
N SER A 47 -6.33 4.18 -51.27
CA SER A 47 -5.56 3.17 -52.01
C SER A 47 -4.08 3.18 -51.65
N CYS A 48 -3.67 2.31 -50.73
CA CYS A 48 -2.30 1.80 -50.71
C CYS A 48 -2.32 0.31 -51.01
N GLN A 49 -1.70 -0.01 -52.14
CA GLN A 49 -1.57 -1.33 -52.73
C GLN A 49 -0.81 -2.29 -51.81
N LEU A 50 -1.23 -3.55 -51.85
CA LEU A 50 -0.46 -4.69 -51.39
C LEU A 50 0.85 -4.82 -52.17
N SER A 51 1.90 -5.23 -51.47
CA SER A 51 2.79 -6.28 -51.96
C SER A 51 3.22 -7.18 -50.80
N PRO A 52 3.47 -8.48 -51.08
CA PRO A 52 3.39 -9.55 -50.12
C PRO A 52 4.77 -9.90 -49.56
N PHE A 53 4.85 -10.11 -48.25
CA PHE A 53 5.84 -11.01 -47.68
C PHE A 53 5.09 -12.05 -46.88
N ASP A 54 5.02 -13.23 -47.49
CA ASP A 54 4.65 -14.49 -46.90
C ASP A 54 5.76 -14.86 -45.91
N ASP A 55 5.44 -14.81 -44.62
CA ASP A 55 6.19 -15.55 -43.62
C ASP A 55 5.17 -16.22 -42.70
N GLY A 56 5.11 -17.55 -42.81
CA GLY A 56 4.16 -18.42 -42.15
C GLY A 56 4.38 -18.50 -40.64
N GLY A 57 4.03 -17.42 -39.93
CA GLY A 57 3.85 -17.43 -38.49
C GLY A 57 2.39 -17.74 -38.16
N LYS A 58 2.11 -18.97 -37.72
CA LYS A 58 0.86 -19.25 -36.99
C LYS A 58 0.87 -18.42 -35.71
N GLU A 59 0.30 -17.22 -35.76
CA GLU A 59 -0.18 -16.55 -34.56
C GLU A 59 -1.20 -17.49 -33.93
N GLY A 60 -0.78 -18.17 -32.86
CA GLY A 60 -1.69 -18.88 -31.99
C GLY A 60 -2.64 -17.84 -31.42
N SER A 61 -3.83 -17.75 -32.01
CA SER A 61 -4.98 -17.15 -31.36
C SER A 61 -5.21 -17.96 -30.09
N GLY A 62 -4.68 -17.45 -28.98
CA GLY A 62 -5.02 -17.94 -27.66
C GLY A 62 -6.54 -17.97 -27.54
N PRO A 63 -7.12 -18.94 -26.82
CA PRO A 63 -8.56 -19.00 -26.63
C PRO A 63 -9.08 -17.62 -26.19
N PRO A 64 -10.22 -17.14 -26.73
CA PRO A 64 -10.81 -15.89 -26.26
C PRO A 64 -10.98 -15.96 -24.74
N PRO A 65 -10.75 -14.85 -24.01
CA PRO A 65 -10.86 -14.85 -22.57
C PRO A 65 -12.23 -15.39 -22.18
N ALA A 66 -12.26 -16.44 -21.34
CA ALA A 66 -13.49 -17.08 -20.91
C ALA A 66 -14.47 -16.03 -20.36
N PRO A 67 -15.78 -16.11 -20.63
CA PRO A 67 -16.73 -15.10 -20.18
C PRO A 67 -16.61 -14.85 -18.67
N ALA A 68 -16.75 -13.59 -18.24
CA ALA A 68 -16.75 -13.23 -16.83
C ALA A 68 -17.88 -13.93 -16.10
N ALA A 69 -17.59 -14.45 -14.91
CA ALA A 69 -18.61 -14.98 -14.04
C ALA A 69 -19.67 -13.89 -13.79
N THR A 70 -20.95 -14.25 -13.93
CA THR A 70 -22.07 -13.35 -13.66
C THR A 70 -22.55 -13.55 -12.22
N GLY A 71 -22.84 -12.45 -11.53
CA GLY A 71 -23.26 -12.45 -10.12
C GLY A 71 -22.97 -11.13 -9.41
N PRO A 72 -23.20 -11.08 -8.08
CA PRO A 72 -22.97 -9.88 -7.27
C PRO A 72 -21.48 -9.54 -7.21
N VAL A 73 -21.18 -8.26 -7.06
CA VAL A 73 -19.84 -7.74 -6.81
C VAL A 73 -19.72 -7.46 -5.33
N GLY A 74 -18.65 -7.96 -4.70
CA GLY A 74 -18.38 -7.65 -3.30
C GLY A 74 -18.18 -6.14 -3.09
N PRO A 75 -18.62 -5.58 -1.95
CA PRO A 75 -18.33 -4.19 -1.60
C PRO A 75 -16.83 -3.87 -1.69
N THR A 76 -16.49 -2.72 -2.29
CA THR A 76 -15.12 -2.18 -2.44
C THR A 76 -14.70 -1.30 -1.24
N THR A 77 -15.32 -1.51 -0.07
CA THR A 77 -15.04 -0.76 1.16
C THR A 77 -15.67 -1.47 2.35
N ALA A 78 -15.03 -1.41 3.51
CA ALA A 78 -15.63 -1.80 4.79
C ALA A 78 -16.68 -0.79 5.30
N GLY A 79 -16.79 0.39 4.68
CA GLY A 79 -17.74 1.44 5.06
C GLY A 79 -17.29 2.27 6.28
N ASP A 80 -16.00 2.27 6.59
CA ASP A 80 -15.42 2.99 7.71
C ASP A 80 -15.32 4.49 7.43
N ARG A 81 -15.64 5.32 8.44
CA ARG A 81 -15.61 6.79 8.31
C ARG A 81 -14.24 7.39 8.62
N TYR A 82 -13.42 6.67 9.36
CA TYR A 82 -12.07 7.03 9.75
C TYR A 82 -11.05 6.69 8.66
N VAL A 83 -11.23 5.56 7.98
CA VAL A 83 -10.45 5.14 6.79
C VAL A 83 -11.36 4.88 5.58
N PRO A 84 -11.92 5.94 4.95
CA PRO A 84 -12.88 5.77 3.87
C PRO A 84 -12.25 5.15 2.63
N GLY A 85 -12.90 4.11 2.10
CA GLY A 85 -12.43 3.37 0.93
C GLY A 85 -11.73 2.07 1.28
N ASP A 86 -11.13 1.97 2.46
CA ASP A 86 -10.31 0.81 2.81
C ASP A 86 -11.15 -0.41 3.21
N GLY A 87 -10.56 -1.58 3.01
CA GLY A 87 -11.18 -2.86 3.29
C GLY A 87 -12.27 -3.23 2.29
N ASN A 88 -12.80 -4.42 2.43
CA ASN A 88 -13.60 -5.06 1.42
C ASN A 88 -14.66 -5.96 2.04
N GLY A 89 -15.79 -6.07 1.36
CA GLY A 89 -16.92 -6.87 1.81
C GLY A 89 -17.10 -8.17 1.02
N GLY A 90 -18.01 -9.01 1.50
CA GLY A 90 -18.44 -10.22 0.81
C GLY A 90 -17.56 -11.44 1.04
N TYR A 91 -16.44 -11.28 1.75
CA TYR A 91 -15.58 -12.38 2.20
C TYR A 91 -14.95 -12.07 3.57
N ASP A 92 -14.38 -13.11 4.18
CA ASP A 92 -13.72 -13.09 5.49
C ASP A 92 -12.37 -13.80 5.37
N VAL A 93 -11.26 -13.07 5.54
CA VAL A 93 -9.92 -13.62 5.34
C VAL A 93 -9.50 -14.43 6.55
N GLN A 94 -9.16 -15.68 6.31
CA GLN A 94 -8.73 -16.61 7.37
C GLN A 94 -7.22 -16.58 7.57
N HIS A 95 -6.47 -16.47 6.47
CA HIS A 95 -5.01 -16.62 6.49
C HIS A 95 -4.31 -15.92 5.32
N TYR A 96 -3.17 -15.30 5.61
CA TYR A 96 -2.21 -14.80 4.62
C TYR A 96 -0.89 -15.57 4.74
N ALA A 97 -0.45 -16.20 3.66
CA ALA A 97 0.92 -16.68 3.53
C ALA A 97 1.68 -15.73 2.59
N LEU A 98 2.67 -15.02 3.13
CA LEU A 98 3.40 -13.96 2.44
C LEU A 98 4.86 -14.40 2.21
N LYS A 99 5.18 -14.67 0.95
CA LYS A 99 6.55 -14.95 0.51
C LYS A 99 7.14 -13.71 -0.12
N LEU A 100 8.09 -13.08 0.56
CA LEU A 100 8.62 -11.75 0.20
C LEU A 100 10.13 -11.78 0.05
N LYS A 101 10.62 -11.25 -1.06
CA LYS A 101 12.01 -10.88 -1.26
C LYS A 101 12.13 -9.36 -1.17
N ILE A 102 12.88 -8.89 -0.18
CA ILE A 102 13.03 -7.48 0.14
C ILE A 102 14.47 -7.07 -0.18
N THR A 103 14.65 -6.13 -1.10
CA THR A 103 15.96 -5.61 -1.50
C THR A 103 16.01 -4.11 -1.23
N PRO A 104 16.38 -3.67 -0.01
CA PRO A 104 16.45 -2.26 0.32
C PRO A 104 17.35 -1.51 -0.68
N ASN A 105 16.93 -0.31 -1.08
CA ASN A 105 17.64 0.54 -2.05
C ASN A 105 17.82 -0.07 -3.46
N GLY A 106 17.22 -1.22 -3.75
CA GLY A 106 17.17 -1.79 -5.10
C GLY A 106 16.18 -1.08 -6.02
N PRO A 107 16.24 -1.32 -7.36
CA PRO A 107 15.31 -0.73 -8.33
C PRO A 107 13.87 -1.23 -8.14
N ALA A 108 13.70 -2.49 -7.74
CA ALA A 108 12.46 -3.06 -7.19
C ALA A 108 12.78 -3.52 -5.77
N GLN A 109 12.22 -2.83 -4.77
CA GLN A 109 12.50 -3.13 -3.37
C GLN A 109 11.74 -4.35 -2.85
N LEU A 110 10.63 -4.69 -3.50
CA LEU A 110 9.77 -5.79 -3.10
C LEU A 110 9.42 -6.66 -4.30
N ASP A 111 9.62 -7.96 -4.15
CA ASP A 111 9.08 -9.02 -5.01
C ASP A 111 8.32 -9.97 -4.08
N GLY A 112 7.03 -10.15 -4.33
CA GLY A 112 6.11 -10.77 -3.40
C GLY A 112 5.17 -11.77 -4.06
N THR A 113 4.86 -12.82 -3.32
CA THR A 113 3.70 -13.68 -3.57
C THR A 113 2.85 -13.73 -2.33
N ALA A 114 1.60 -13.28 -2.45
CA ALA A 114 0.60 -13.36 -1.40
C ALA A 114 -0.37 -14.50 -1.73
N THR A 115 -0.46 -15.48 -0.84
CA THR A 115 -1.50 -16.52 -0.87
C THR A 115 -2.52 -16.21 0.21
N ILE A 116 -3.73 -15.87 -0.22
CA ILE A 116 -4.81 -15.38 0.63
C ILE A 116 -5.88 -16.45 0.67
N THR A 117 -6.16 -16.96 1.87
CA THR A 117 -7.23 -17.92 2.11
C THR A 117 -8.40 -17.22 2.76
N ALA A 118 -9.58 -17.28 2.14
CA ALA A 118 -10.78 -16.61 2.62
C ALA A 118 -12.03 -17.47 2.49
N VAL A 119 -13.10 -17.06 3.17
CA VAL A 119 -14.45 -17.64 3.04
C VAL A 119 -15.37 -16.58 2.47
N ALA A 120 -16.08 -16.89 1.39
CA ALA A 120 -17.07 -15.99 0.83
C ALA A 120 -18.30 -15.91 1.76
N THR A 121 -18.67 -14.72 2.21
CA THR A 121 -19.85 -14.51 3.10
C THR A 121 -21.14 -14.32 2.29
N GLU A 122 -21.00 -14.10 0.98
CA GLU A 122 -22.05 -14.08 -0.02
C GLU A 122 -21.59 -14.71 -1.34
N ARG A 123 -22.46 -14.78 -2.34
CA ARG A 123 -22.06 -15.21 -3.68
C ARG A 123 -21.30 -14.07 -4.35
N LEU A 124 -20.08 -14.32 -4.84
CA LEU A 124 -19.23 -13.30 -5.45
C LEU A 124 -18.84 -13.68 -6.87
N ALA A 125 -19.27 -12.89 -7.84
CA ALA A 125 -18.70 -12.93 -9.19
C ALA A 125 -17.35 -12.21 -9.26
N ARG A 126 -17.13 -11.25 -8.36
CA ARG A 126 -15.94 -10.42 -8.21
C ARG A 126 -15.77 -10.02 -6.74
N PHE A 127 -14.53 -9.85 -6.32
CA PHE A 127 -14.15 -9.31 -5.02
C PHE A 127 -12.93 -8.40 -5.21
N ASN A 128 -12.59 -7.57 -4.23
CA ASN A 128 -11.44 -6.67 -4.33
C ASN A 128 -10.47 -6.87 -3.17
N LEU A 129 -9.24 -6.44 -3.39
CA LEU A 129 -8.14 -6.41 -2.43
C LEU A 129 -7.52 -5.02 -2.48
N ASP A 130 -7.15 -4.49 -1.32
CA ASP A 130 -6.39 -3.25 -1.20
C ASP A 130 -4.93 -3.50 -1.58
N LEU A 131 -4.40 -2.79 -2.58
CA LEU A 131 -2.99 -2.83 -2.99
C LEU A 131 -2.59 -1.58 -3.79
N THR A 132 -1.68 -0.76 -3.26
CA THR A 132 -1.27 0.52 -3.86
C THR A 132 0.13 0.48 -4.46
N GLY A 133 0.28 1.04 -5.66
CA GLY A 133 1.59 1.36 -6.26
C GLY A 133 2.44 0.17 -6.74
N LEU A 134 2.02 -1.07 -6.43
CA LEU A 134 2.72 -2.29 -6.82
C LEU A 134 2.15 -2.90 -8.09
N GLU A 135 3.02 -3.48 -8.92
CA GLU A 135 2.63 -4.13 -10.17
C GLU A 135 2.27 -5.59 -9.92
N VAL A 136 1.11 -6.03 -10.40
CA VAL A 136 0.67 -7.43 -10.29
C VAL A 136 0.91 -8.13 -11.61
N SER A 137 1.82 -9.10 -11.58
CA SER A 137 2.23 -9.88 -12.76
C SER A 137 1.32 -11.07 -13.02
N SER A 138 0.70 -11.63 -11.97
CA SER A 138 -0.30 -12.70 -12.13
C SER A 138 -1.23 -12.81 -10.93
N ILE A 139 -2.44 -13.31 -11.21
CA ILE A 139 -3.42 -13.64 -10.18
C ILE A 139 -4.14 -14.95 -10.52
N THR A 140 -4.31 -15.81 -9.52
CA THR A 140 -5.13 -17.02 -9.62
C THR A 140 -6.13 -17.09 -8.48
N VAL A 141 -7.27 -17.72 -8.73
CA VAL A 141 -8.26 -18.07 -7.70
C VAL A 141 -8.56 -19.56 -7.84
N ASP A 142 -8.39 -20.30 -6.75
CA ASP A 142 -8.48 -21.77 -6.70
C ASP A 142 -7.64 -22.46 -7.78
N GLY A 143 -6.44 -21.92 -8.02
CA GLY A 143 -5.47 -22.42 -9.01
C GLY A 143 -5.81 -22.10 -10.47
N ALA A 144 -6.97 -21.48 -10.76
CA ALA A 144 -7.32 -21.03 -12.10
C ALA A 144 -6.94 -19.56 -12.31
N PRO A 145 -6.48 -19.15 -13.51
CA PRO A 145 -6.24 -17.74 -13.81
C PRO A 145 -7.49 -16.88 -13.57
N ALA A 146 -7.30 -15.77 -12.88
CA ALA A 146 -8.33 -14.75 -12.67
C ALA A 146 -8.01 -13.51 -13.50
N ARG A 147 -9.04 -12.74 -13.86
CA ARG A 147 -8.83 -11.39 -14.41
C ARG A 147 -8.66 -10.39 -13.28
N GLN A 148 -7.88 -9.35 -13.54
CA GLN A 148 -7.70 -8.22 -12.64
C GLN A 148 -8.07 -6.90 -13.30
N GLN A 149 -8.53 -5.94 -12.49
CA GLN A 149 -8.62 -4.53 -12.84
C GLN A 149 -8.11 -3.66 -11.69
N ARG A 150 -7.52 -2.51 -12.01
CA ARG A 150 -6.98 -1.55 -11.04
C ARG A 150 -7.88 -0.32 -10.95
N GLY A 151 -8.11 0.15 -9.72
CA GLY A 151 -8.82 1.40 -9.47
C GLY A 151 -8.30 2.11 -8.23
N GLY A 152 -7.38 3.07 -8.39
CA GLY A 152 -6.75 3.72 -7.24
C GLY A 152 -5.95 2.72 -6.41
N SER A 153 -6.31 2.54 -5.15
CA SER A 153 -5.73 1.53 -4.24
C SER A 153 -6.40 0.16 -4.33
N GLU A 154 -7.40 -0.02 -5.20
CA GLU A 154 -8.16 -1.27 -5.31
C GLU A 154 -7.64 -2.18 -6.43
N LEU A 155 -7.65 -3.48 -6.14
CA LEU A 155 -7.43 -4.58 -7.06
C LEU A 155 -8.71 -5.42 -7.17
N GLU A 156 -9.53 -5.17 -8.19
CA GLU A 156 -10.71 -5.99 -8.50
C GLU A 156 -10.26 -7.33 -9.10
N VAL A 157 -10.73 -8.43 -8.53
CA VAL A 157 -10.43 -9.80 -8.94
C VAL A 157 -11.69 -10.47 -9.46
N THR A 158 -11.63 -10.96 -10.70
CA THR A 158 -12.70 -11.73 -11.32
C THR A 158 -12.26 -13.19 -11.50
N PRO A 159 -12.70 -14.12 -10.63
CA PRO A 159 -12.40 -15.54 -10.77
C PRO A 159 -13.06 -16.14 -12.02
N ALA A 160 -12.54 -17.30 -12.46
CA ALA A 160 -13.08 -18.03 -13.61
C ALA A 160 -14.50 -18.57 -13.35
N LYS A 161 -14.83 -18.83 -12.08
CA LYS A 161 -16.16 -19.22 -11.61
C LYS A 161 -16.54 -18.33 -10.43
N ALA A 162 -17.81 -17.97 -10.32
CA ALA A 162 -18.29 -17.25 -9.15
C ALA A 162 -18.05 -18.09 -7.89
N LEU A 163 -17.69 -17.42 -6.81
CA LEU A 163 -17.55 -18.00 -5.48
C LEU A 163 -18.95 -18.13 -4.88
N GLU A 164 -19.28 -19.31 -4.37
CA GLU A 164 -20.56 -19.52 -3.68
C GLU A 164 -20.47 -19.04 -2.23
N LYS A 165 -21.59 -18.59 -1.68
CA LYS A 165 -21.68 -18.25 -0.26
C LYS A 165 -21.26 -19.45 0.60
N GLY A 166 -20.37 -19.20 1.57
CA GLY A 166 -19.80 -20.18 2.48
C GLY A 166 -18.63 -20.98 1.90
N ALA A 167 -18.27 -20.78 0.62
CA ALA A 167 -17.13 -21.46 0.02
C ALA A 167 -15.81 -20.86 0.52
N LYS A 168 -14.89 -21.74 0.90
CA LYS A 168 -13.48 -21.40 1.07
C LYS A 168 -12.84 -21.26 -0.32
N PHE A 169 -12.05 -20.22 -0.52
CA PHE A 169 -11.29 -19.99 -1.75
C PHE A 169 -9.87 -19.52 -1.44
N THR A 170 -8.96 -19.74 -2.39
CA THR A 170 -7.56 -19.31 -2.28
C THR A 170 -7.20 -18.40 -3.45
N THR A 171 -6.74 -17.20 -3.14
CA THR A 171 -6.24 -16.23 -4.13
C THR A 171 -4.73 -16.16 -4.04
N VAL A 172 -4.01 -16.37 -5.14
CA VAL A 172 -2.56 -16.20 -5.19
C VAL A 172 -2.24 -15.03 -6.09
N VAL A 173 -1.53 -14.04 -5.56
CA VAL A 173 -1.14 -12.81 -6.26
C VAL A 173 0.38 -12.74 -6.29
N ALA A 174 0.96 -12.68 -7.49
CA ALA A 174 2.38 -12.36 -7.68
C ALA A 174 2.52 -10.89 -8.04
N TYR A 175 3.36 -10.17 -7.32
CA TYR A 175 3.48 -8.73 -7.43
C TYR A 175 4.89 -8.24 -7.13
N SER A 176 5.25 -7.06 -7.63
CA SER A 176 6.57 -6.48 -7.39
C SER A 176 6.56 -4.96 -7.54
N GLY A 177 7.61 -4.33 -7.06
CA GLY A 177 7.83 -2.90 -7.28
C GLY A 177 8.57 -2.28 -6.11
N THR A 178 8.31 -0.99 -5.92
CA THR A 178 8.98 -0.16 -4.92
C THR A 178 7.89 0.52 -4.12
N PRO A 179 7.43 -0.10 -3.01
CA PRO A 179 6.36 0.43 -2.18
C PRO A 179 6.67 1.84 -1.68
N GLU A 180 5.66 2.69 -1.62
CA GLU A 180 5.75 4.01 -1.01
C GLU A 180 4.92 4.04 0.28
N PRO A 181 5.38 4.73 1.33
CA PRO A 181 4.57 4.91 2.53
C PRO A 181 3.37 5.82 2.20
N VAL A 182 2.33 5.72 3.02
CA VAL A 182 1.31 6.75 3.06
C VAL A 182 1.84 7.96 3.84
N SER A 183 1.60 9.16 3.31
CA SER A 183 1.93 10.42 3.97
C SER A 183 0.65 11.19 4.25
N ASP A 184 0.19 11.13 5.50
CA ASP A 184 -1.02 11.81 5.95
C ASP A 184 -0.67 13.04 6.81
N PRO A 185 -1.32 14.20 6.61
CA PRO A 185 -1.01 15.42 7.36
C PRO A 185 -1.37 15.37 8.85
N VAL A 186 -2.23 14.44 9.27
CA VAL A 186 -2.69 14.29 10.66
C VAL A 186 -2.07 13.06 11.31
N LEU A 187 -2.03 11.93 10.61
CA LEU A 187 -1.56 10.63 11.12
C LEU A 187 -0.06 10.42 10.92
N GLY A 188 0.58 11.27 10.11
CA GLY A 188 1.99 11.17 9.78
C GLY A 188 2.26 10.12 8.69
N THR A 189 3.45 9.52 8.74
CA THR A 189 3.91 8.54 7.75
C THR A 189 3.72 7.12 8.27
N TYR A 190 3.05 6.28 7.48
CA TYR A 190 2.77 4.88 7.82
C TYR A 190 2.84 3.98 6.55
N GLY A 191 2.71 2.67 6.72
CA GLY A 191 2.90 1.66 5.67
C GLY A 191 4.36 1.23 5.54
N TRP A 192 4.87 1.18 4.30
CA TRP A 192 6.24 0.80 3.98
C TRP A 192 7.24 1.95 4.20
N ILE A 193 7.98 1.93 5.30
CA ILE A 193 8.89 3.00 5.68
C ILE A 193 10.33 2.58 5.44
N ARG A 194 11.00 3.29 4.54
CA ARG A 194 12.43 3.08 4.23
C ARG A 194 13.30 3.68 5.33
N THR A 195 14.33 2.94 5.74
CA THR A 195 15.46 3.44 6.52
C THR A 195 16.69 3.56 5.60
N PRO A 196 17.81 4.16 6.05
CA PRO A 196 19.01 4.26 5.21
C PRO A 196 19.54 2.89 4.71
N ASP A 197 19.33 1.85 5.50
CA ASP A 197 19.90 0.50 5.34
C ASP A 197 18.84 -0.62 5.20
N GLY A 198 17.56 -0.30 5.31
CA GLY A 198 16.51 -1.29 5.44
C GLY A 198 15.10 -0.72 5.27
N VAL A 199 14.14 -1.46 5.81
CA VAL A 199 12.71 -1.13 5.77
C VAL A 199 12.09 -1.57 7.08
N PHE A 200 11.15 -0.78 7.59
CA PHE A 200 10.19 -1.24 8.60
C PHE A 200 8.77 -0.94 8.12
N VAL A 201 7.80 -1.73 8.59
CA VAL A 201 6.38 -1.49 8.30
C VAL A 201 5.65 -1.04 9.55
N ALA A 202 4.90 0.05 9.44
CA ALA A 202 4.01 0.54 10.49
C ALA A 202 2.62 0.73 9.90
N CYS A 203 1.72 -0.26 10.04
CA CYS A 203 0.51 -0.32 9.21
C CYS A 203 -0.74 0.32 9.82
N GLN A 204 -0.67 1.01 10.96
CA GLN A 204 -1.84 1.70 11.49
C GLN A 204 -2.03 3.06 10.80
N PRO A 205 -3.28 3.44 10.45
CA PRO A 205 -4.52 2.66 10.60
C PRO A 205 -4.82 1.71 9.43
N SER A 206 -4.24 1.94 8.26
CA SER A 206 -4.48 1.21 7.01
C SER A 206 -3.26 1.33 6.10
N GLY A 207 -2.17 0.67 6.49
CA GLY A 207 -0.89 0.72 5.77
C GLY A 207 -0.47 -0.62 5.19
N ALA A 208 -1.28 -1.67 5.35
CA ALA A 208 -0.96 -3.01 4.84
C ALA A 208 -0.98 -3.02 3.31
N HIS A 209 -1.95 -2.33 2.71
CA HIS A 209 -2.14 -2.19 1.27
C HIS A 209 -0.91 -1.60 0.54
N THR A 210 0.03 -0.98 1.27
CA THR A 210 1.28 -0.46 0.67
C THR A 210 2.27 -1.56 0.30
N TRP A 211 2.22 -2.75 0.92
CA TRP A 211 3.25 -3.79 0.74
C TRP A 211 2.71 -5.20 0.48
N PHE A 212 1.41 -5.46 0.64
CA PHE A 212 0.80 -6.69 0.16
C PHE A 212 -0.68 -6.50 -0.16
N PRO A 213 -1.26 -7.31 -1.06
CA PRO A 213 -2.70 -7.28 -1.31
C PRO A 213 -3.46 -7.83 -0.09
N SER A 214 -4.36 -7.02 0.47
CA SER A 214 -5.06 -7.31 1.73
C SER A 214 -6.53 -6.94 1.69
N ASN A 215 -7.29 -7.38 2.70
CA ASN A 215 -8.49 -6.69 3.16
C ASN A 215 -8.07 -5.74 4.31
N ASP A 216 -7.68 -4.50 3.98
CA ASP A 216 -6.98 -3.59 4.92
C ASP A 216 -7.95 -2.89 5.89
N HIS A 217 -8.64 -3.68 6.71
CA HIS A 217 -9.55 -3.15 7.72
C HIS A 217 -9.51 -3.99 9.01
N PRO A 218 -9.40 -3.35 10.19
CA PRO A 218 -9.20 -4.06 11.46
C PRO A 218 -10.36 -4.96 11.90
N SER A 219 -11.53 -4.88 11.24
CA SER A 219 -12.64 -5.78 11.49
C SER A 219 -12.43 -7.19 10.92
N ASP A 220 -11.57 -7.35 9.91
CA ASP A 220 -11.27 -8.64 9.28
C ASP A 220 -9.92 -9.16 9.79
N LYS A 221 -9.96 -10.10 10.75
CA LYS A 221 -8.76 -10.65 11.38
C LYS A 221 -8.35 -11.93 10.70
N ALA A 222 -7.08 -12.02 10.33
CA ALA A 222 -6.48 -13.21 9.75
C ALA A 222 -5.26 -13.69 10.54
N THR A 223 -4.91 -14.95 10.31
CA THR A 223 -3.60 -15.51 10.69
C THR A 223 -2.56 -15.23 9.59
N PHE A 224 -1.27 -15.31 9.92
CA PHE A 224 -0.18 -14.96 9.02
C PHE A 224 0.97 -15.95 9.10
N ASP A 225 1.50 -16.32 7.93
CA ASP A 225 2.81 -16.95 7.76
C ASP A 225 3.71 -16.05 6.90
N PHE A 226 4.99 -15.97 7.25
CA PHE A 226 5.98 -15.14 6.55
C PHE A 226 7.17 -15.96 6.09
N GLU A 227 7.49 -15.90 4.79
CA GLU A 227 8.75 -16.37 4.24
C GLU A 227 9.52 -15.16 3.70
N LEU A 228 10.55 -14.71 4.43
CA LEU A 228 11.26 -13.47 4.14
C LEU A 228 12.68 -13.73 3.65
N THR A 229 13.01 -13.19 2.48
CA THR A 229 14.36 -13.21 1.90
C THR A 229 14.92 -11.80 1.86
N VAL A 230 16.10 -11.60 2.45
CA VAL A 230 16.82 -10.31 2.45
C VAL A 230 18.28 -10.49 1.98
N PRO A 231 18.95 -9.43 1.50
CA PRO A 231 20.37 -9.46 1.20
C PRO A 231 21.23 -9.91 2.40
N PRO A 232 22.44 -10.47 2.13
CA PRO A 232 23.43 -10.72 3.16
C PRO A 232 23.69 -9.50 4.04
N GLY A 233 23.89 -9.74 5.35
CA GLY A 233 24.12 -8.68 6.34
C GLY A 233 22.85 -8.06 6.92
N LEU A 234 21.67 -8.44 6.42
CA LEU A 234 20.38 -8.08 7.01
C LEU A 234 19.72 -9.28 7.67
N THR A 235 18.90 -9.01 8.67
CA THR A 235 18.02 -10.01 9.30
C THR A 235 16.59 -9.51 9.17
N ALA A 236 15.70 -10.39 8.69
CA ALA A 236 14.28 -10.10 8.64
C ALA A 236 13.60 -10.55 9.94
N ILE A 237 12.69 -9.72 10.45
CA ILE A 237 11.91 -10.01 11.66
C ILE A 237 10.44 -9.72 11.33
N ALA A 238 9.55 -10.62 11.70
CA ALA A 238 8.10 -10.48 11.56
C ALA A 238 7.39 -11.03 12.80
N ASN A 239 6.09 -10.75 12.88
CA ASN A 239 5.24 -11.30 13.93
C ASN A 239 5.09 -12.82 13.76
N GLY A 240 5.15 -13.57 14.86
CA GLY A 240 5.04 -15.02 14.88
C GLY A 240 6.25 -15.69 15.54
N GLU A 241 6.20 -17.02 15.65
CA GLU A 241 7.33 -17.83 16.09
C GLU A 241 8.11 -18.32 14.86
N PRO A 242 9.46 -18.17 14.83
CA PRO A 242 10.24 -18.61 13.68
C PRO A 242 10.35 -20.14 13.63
N GLU A 243 9.73 -20.75 12.62
CA GLU A 243 9.85 -22.19 12.32
C GLU A 243 11.26 -22.59 11.87
N THR A 244 12.01 -21.64 11.31
CA THR A 244 13.41 -21.81 10.91
C THR A 244 14.26 -20.67 11.46
N PRO A 245 15.41 -20.95 12.10
CA PRO A 245 16.35 -19.90 12.45
C PRO A 245 16.79 -19.11 11.21
N PRO A 246 16.97 -17.79 11.30
CA PRO A 246 17.50 -16.99 10.21
C PRO A 246 18.82 -17.60 9.70
N THR A 247 18.85 -18.02 8.44
CA THR A 247 20.07 -18.57 7.83
C THR A 247 20.90 -17.41 7.29
N GLY A 248 21.65 -16.75 8.18
CA GLY A 248 22.60 -15.72 7.78
C GLY A 248 23.87 -16.32 7.17
N SER A 249 24.35 -15.78 6.05
CA SER A 249 25.73 -16.02 5.62
C SER A 249 26.69 -15.32 6.59
N GLY A 250 27.12 -16.04 7.63
CA GLY A 250 28.32 -15.73 8.43
C GLY A 250 28.32 -14.38 9.13
N GLY A 251 27.60 -14.28 10.24
CA GLY A 251 27.76 -13.24 11.25
C GLY A 251 26.95 -13.65 12.47
N ASP A 252 27.62 -13.86 13.61
CA ASP A 252 26.97 -14.20 14.87
C ASP A 252 25.90 -13.13 15.19
N PRO A 253 24.62 -13.49 15.35
CA PRO A 253 23.60 -12.55 15.75
C PRO A 253 23.81 -12.22 17.22
N GLY A 254 24.76 -11.33 17.49
CA GLY A 254 24.76 -10.58 18.74
C GLY A 254 23.45 -9.83 18.80
N LEU A 255 22.50 -10.35 19.59
CA LEU A 255 21.28 -9.65 19.96
C LEU A 255 21.69 -8.21 20.35
N PRO A 256 21.14 -7.16 19.71
CA PRO A 256 21.38 -5.82 20.18
C PRO A 256 20.90 -5.75 21.63
N GLY A 257 21.84 -5.37 22.51
CA GLY A 257 21.61 -5.24 23.94
C GLY A 257 20.35 -4.44 24.25
N GLY A 258 19.75 -4.74 25.39
CA GLY A 258 18.53 -4.12 25.88
C GLY A 258 18.53 -2.59 25.79
N PRO A 259 17.34 -1.97 25.94
CA PRO A 259 17.13 -0.56 25.66
C PRO A 259 18.21 0.31 26.32
N PRO A 260 18.75 1.32 25.62
CA PRO A 260 19.79 2.17 26.16
C PRO A 260 19.30 2.75 27.49
N SER A 261 20.08 2.53 28.55
CA SER A 261 19.81 3.09 29.86
C SER A 261 19.75 4.62 29.73
N LEU A 262 18.61 5.21 30.09
CA LEU A 262 18.46 6.66 30.15
C LEU A 262 19.55 7.24 31.06
N PRO A 263 20.28 8.29 30.65
CA PRO A 263 21.25 8.96 31.52
C PRO A 263 20.54 9.51 32.76
N GLY A 264 20.86 8.98 33.94
CA GLY A 264 20.41 9.53 35.23
C GLY A 264 19.46 8.65 36.06
N ALA A 265 19.22 7.39 35.72
CA ALA A 265 18.52 6.48 36.61
C ALA A 265 19.42 6.14 37.84
N PRO A 266 18.95 6.33 39.10
CA PRO A 266 19.69 5.89 40.27
C PRO A 266 19.82 4.36 40.28
N PRO A 267 20.91 3.79 40.84
CA PRO A 267 21.10 2.35 40.86
C PRO A 267 19.94 1.66 41.58
N GLY A 268 19.29 0.72 40.87
CA GLY A 268 18.22 -0.10 41.40
C GLY A 268 18.70 -0.94 42.58
N LEU A 269 17.89 -0.97 43.64
CA LEU A 269 18.12 -1.83 44.80
C LEU A 269 18.09 -3.32 44.37
N PRO A 270 18.90 -4.19 45.00
CA PRO A 270 18.89 -5.62 44.69
C PRO A 270 17.53 -6.23 45.04
N SER A 271 16.95 -6.93 44.08
CA SER A 271 15.74 -7.74 44.24
C SER A 271 16.02 -8.88 45.22
N GLY A 272 15.36 -8.85 46.39
CA GLY A 272 15.26 -10.01 47.28
C GLY A 272 14.38 -11.11 46.66
N PRO A 273 14.49 -12.36 47.12
CA PRO A 273 13.72 -13.47 46.57
C PRO A 273 12.22 -13.31 46.83
N PRO A 274 11.36 -13.90 45.98
CA PRO A 274 9.92 -13.71 46.04
C PRO A 274 9.32 -14.39 47.27
N THR A 275 8.52 -13.64 48.04
CA THR A 275 7.55 -14.19 48.99
C THR A 275 6.18 -14.25 48.32
N GLU A 276 5.64 -15.46 48.13
CA GLU A 276 4.22 -15.71 47.82
C GLU A 276 3.32 -15.18 48.96
N PRO A 277 2.11 -14.72 48.63
CA PRO A 277 0.93 -15.60 48.79
C PRO A 277 0.01 -15.67 47.56
#